data_AF-A0A6A6JFQ8-F1
#
_entry.id   AF-A0A6A6JFQ8-F1
#
_cell.length_a   1.000
_cell.length_b   1.000
_cell.length_c   1.000
_cell.angle_alpha   90.00
_cell.angle_beta   90.00
_cell.angle_gamma   90.00
#
_symmetry.space_group_name_H-M   'P 1'
#
loop_
_entity.id
_entity.type
_entity.pdbx_description
1 polymer ?
#
loop_
_entity_poly.entity_id
_entity_poly.type
_entity_poly.pdbx_seq_one_letter_code
_entity_poly.pdbx_strand_id
1 'polypeptide(L)'
;MYEDLCSVPPECNLLHTIAAGGQAILCTIYQPSAAILRCFNKLLLIGETGQQLYFGDIGSLACDVVQYFEHFGVSAVVEHENPADWLMKVTQKPPIPSSKSWADMWQESLEHQLLSQTLSEIISKPTTTSNVSRAHDREFSRGLHTQYIMLLSRTLQECWRSPHYIWSKLLLGSGIALSVGISLWMSQPTMQGIQSQLFSIFLILTIANSGMKQIISSFLARRELFEAHERPSRMYSWQAFILASITAEIPSQSVTAVVVFLLWYFPTGIFHYRGFVSSKERGCLLFLLIWVYFLFVSTFAHMVSAGIATVQVATSLAVVLYQLMLLFCGVLASPAILPRFWIFMYHVSPLKYMLSSLMSAGIAGVPVTCLENETIHLKPPYNISCSVYLREYLNTHSGYLLDAEATDTCHYCPWNSTNQYLASLGIHFQDRWQNLGILTLFLLANAILSLVLYWMLRVWRRDP
;
A
#
# COMPACT_ATOMS: atom_id res chain seq x y z
N MET A 1 -30.07 28.35 -40.93
CA MET A 1 -29.75 27.01 -40.39
C MET A 1 -28.50 26.40 -41.04
N TYR A 2 -27.54 27.21 -41.51
CA TYR A 2 -26.29 26.75 -42.14
C TYR A 2 -25.02 27.39 -41.53
N GLU A 3 -25.16 28.27 -40.53
CA GLU A 3 -24.01 28.94 -39.88
C GLU A 3 -23.30 28.04 -38.85
N ASP A 4 -23.97 27.03 -38.28
CA ASP A 4 -23.36 26.15 -37.27
C ASP A 4 -22.35 25.15 -37.86
N LEU A 5 -22.41 24.87 -39.17
CA LEU A 5 -21.46 23.98 -39.87
C LEU A 5 -20.11 24.64 -40.20
N CYS A 6 -19.98 25.96 -40.04
CA CYS A 6 -18.73 26.70 -40.20
C CYS A 6 -17.99 26.93 -38.87
N SER A 7 -18.54 26.50 -37.75
CA SER A 7 -17.87 26.63 -36.46
C SER A 7 -16.70 25.63 -36.38
N VAL A 8 -15.48 26.16 -36.31
CA VAL A 8 -14.28 25.34 -36.04
C VAL A 8 -14.45 24.73 -34.64
N PRO A 9 -14.29 23.41 -34.47
CA PRO A 9 -14.40 22.78 -33.16
C PRO A 9 -13.48 23.47 -32.15
N PRO A 10 -13.92 23.69 -30.90
CA PRO A 10 -13.10 24.36 -29.89
C PRO A 10 -11.78 23.62 -29.62
N GLU A 11 -11.77 22.31 -29.81
CA GLU A 11 -10.59 21.44 -29.74
C GLU A 11 -9.52 21.84 -30.76
N CYS A 12 -9.91 22.24 -31.97
CA CYS A 12 -8.98 22.66 -33.01
C CYS A 12 -8.30 23.98 -32.69
N ASN A 13 -9.02 24.91 -32.05
CA ASN A 13 -8.43 26.18 -31.61
C ASN A 13 -7.32 25.93 -30.56
N LEU A 14 -7.52 24.96 -29.66
CA LEU A 14 -6.51 24.57 -28.69
C LEU A 14 -5.28 23.97 -29.39
N LEU A 15 -5.49 23.01 -30.30
CA LEU A 15 -4.39 22.39 -31.05
C LEU A 15 -3.61 23.42 -31.87
N HIS A 16 -4.29 24.34 -32.57
CA HIS A 16 -3.63 25.40 -33.31
C HIS A 16 -2.84 26.35 -32.41
N THR A 17 -3.36 26.67 -31.22
CA THR A 17 -2.64 27.52 -30.25
C THR A 17 -1.36 26.85 -29.77
N ILE A 18 -1.41 25.54 -29.51
CA ILE A 18 -0.24 24.75 -29.11
C ILE A 18 0.78 24.66 -30.25
N ALA A 19 0.32 24.41 -31.48
CA ALA A 19 1.16 24.35 -32.67
C ALA A 19 1.82 25.70 -32.99
N ALA A 20 1.08 26.81 -32.82
CA ALA A 20 1.60 28.17 -32.97
C ALA A 20 2.70 28.49 -31.94
N GLY A 21 2.71 27.80 -30.78
CA GLY A 21 3.79 27.84 -29.80
C GLY A 21 5.08 27.11 -30.22
N GLY A 22 5.12 26.54 -31.43
CA GLY A 22 6.28 25.83 -31.98
C GLY A 22 6.36 24.35 -31.58
N GLN A 23 5.28 23.77 -31.05
CA GLN A 23 5.21 22.34 -30.73
C GLN A 23 4.64 21.53 -31.90
N ALA A 24 5.27 20.39 -32.20
CA ALA A 24 4.73 19.44 -33.15
C ALA A 24 3.62 18.61 -32.48
N ILE A 25 2.47 18.50 -33.14
CA ILE A 25 1.32 17.73 -32.65
C ILE A 25 1.15 16.51 -33.53
N LEU A 26 1.13 15.33 -32.89
CA LEU A 26 0.80 14.06 -33.52
C LEU A 26 -0.40 13.48 -32.78
N CYS A 27 -1.46 13.16 -33.51
CA CYS A 27 -2.65 12.55 -32.96
C CYS A 27 -3.15 11.41 -33.84
N THR A 28 -3.72 10.39 -33.21
CA THR A 28 -4.45 9.32 -33.89
C THR A 28 -5.94 9.56 -33.70
N ILE A 29 -6.68 9.69 -34.79
CA ILE A 29 -8.12 9.98 -34.73
C ILE A 29 -8.86 8.79 -35.33
N TYR A 30 -9.77 8.22 -34.56
CA TYR A 30 -10.69 7.21 -35.03
C TYR A 30 -11.93 7.89 -35.58
N GLN A 31 -12.27 7.63 -36.85
CA GLN A 31 -13.47 8.17 -37.53
C GLN A 31 -13.59 9.72 -37.44
N PRO A 32 -12.65 10.48 -38.04
CA PRO A 32 -12.71 11.93 -38.00
C PRO A 32 -13.93 12.48 -38.75
N SER A 33 -14.53 13.53 -38.20
CA SER A 33 -15.47 14.35 -38.97
C SER A 33 -14.72 15.25 -39.97
N ALA A 34 -15.40 15.71 -41.03
CA ALA A 34 -14.83 16.66 -41.97
C ALA A 34 -14.26 17.92 -41.29
N ALA A 35 -14.92 18.38 -40.23
CA ALA A 35 -14.51 19.56 -39.47
C ALA A 35 -13.18 19.34 -38.75
N ILE A 36 -12.98 18.16 -38.14
CA ILE A 36 -11.74 17.82 -37.43
C ILE A 36 -10.59 17.58 -38.42
N LEU A 37 -10.85 16.93 -39.56
CA LEU A 37 -9.83 16.68 -40.57
C LEU A 37 -9.20 17.98 -41.09
N ARG A 38 -10.01 19.05 -41.20
CA ARG A 38 -9.55 20.39 -41.60
C ARG A 38 -8.62 21.08 -40.60
N CYS A 39 -8.55 20.59 -39.36
CA CYS A 39 -7.71 21.17 -38.32
C CYS A 39 -6.24 20.74 -38.41
N PHE A 40 -5.93 19.76 -39.26
CA PHE A 40 -4.58 19.22 -39.41
C PHE A 40 -3.98 19.65 -40.74
N ASN A 41 -2.66 19.89 -40.72
CA ASN A 41 -1.92 20.25 -41.92
C ASN A 41 -1.53 19.02 -42.73
N LYS A 42 -1.10 17.96 -42.03
CA LYS A 42 -0.63 16.71 -42.61
C LYS A 42 -1.46 15.53 -42.15
N LEU A 43 -1.61 14.55 -43.02
CA LEU A 43 -2.33 13.32 -42.76
C LEU A 43 -1.40 12.12 -43.01
N LEU A 44 -1.33 11.23 -42.03
CA LEU A 44 -0.70 9.92 -42.15
C LEU A 44 -1.79 8.86 -42.17
N LEU A 45 -1.92 8.13 -43.28
CA LEU A 45 -2.82 7.00 -43.40
C LEU A 45 -2.06 5.69 -43.29
N ILE A 46 -2.55 4.84 -42.41
CA ILE A 46 -2.00 3.51 -42.14
C ILE A 46 -3.11 2.50 -42.40
N GLY A 47 -2.82 1.49 -43.21
CA GLY A 47 -3.74 0.40 -43.52
C GLY A 47 -3.85 -0.62 -42.39
N GLU A 48 -4.78 -1.57 -42.55
CA GLU A 48 -5.02 -2.64 -41.56
C GLU A 48 -3.78 -3.50 -41.29
N THR A 49 -2.90 -3.63 -42.28
CA THR A 49 -1.63 -4.38 -42.18
C THR A 49 -0.50 -3.58 -41.52
N GLY A 50 -0.75 -2.34 -41.07
CA GLY A 50 0.28 -1.44 -40.53
C GLY A 50 1.13 -0.76 -41.60
N GLN A 51 0.81 -0.93 -42.87
CA GLN A 51 1.53 -0.31 -43.99
C GLN A 51 1.04 1.12 -44.25
N GLN A 52 1.96 2.01 -44.60
CA GLN A 52 1.65 3.38 -44.96
C GLN A 52 0.97 3.45 -46.33
N LEU A 53 -0.17 4.13 -46.40
CA LEU A 53 -0.96 4.30 -47.63
C LEU A 53 -0.82 5.71 -48.23
N TYR A 54 -0.62 6.71 -47.36
CA TYR A 54 -0.43 8.11 -47.74
C TYR A 54 0.24 8.87 -46.58
N PHE A 55 1.16 9.78 -46.90
CA PHE A 55 1.62 10.81 -45.96
C PHE A 55 1.90 12.11 -46.68
N GLY A 56 1.12 13.14 -46.39
CA GLY A 56 1.24 14.40 -47.09
C GLY A 56 0.37 15.48 -46.50
N ASP A 57 0.36 16.63 -47.16
CA ASP A 57 -0.55 17.71 -46.81
C ASP A 57 -1.99 17.30 -47.13
N ILE A 58 -2.93 17.82 -46.34
CA ILE A 58 -4.36 17.54 -46.54
C ILE A 58 -4.89 18.41 -47.70
N GLY A 59 -4.39 19.62 -47.83
CA GLY A 59 -4.91 20.62 -48.77
C GLY A 59 -6.22 21.24 -48.31
N SER A 60 -6.63 22.34 -48.96
CA SER A 60 -7.95 22.94 -48.69
C SER A 60 -9.05 21.93 -49.04
N LEU A 61 -9.95 21.64 -48.09
CA LEU A 61 -11.05 20.67 -48.28
C LEU A 61 -10.61 19.23 -48.62
N ALA A 62 -9.41 18.80 -48.24
CA ALA A 62 -8.84 17.48 -48.55
C ALA A 62 -8.48 17.24 -50.03
N CYS A 63 -8.35 18.30 -50.84
CA CYS A 63 -8.07 18.18 -52.28
C CYS A 63 -6.78 17.42 -52.61
N ASP A 64 -5.68 17.66 -51.89
CA ASP A 64 -4.38 17.04 -52.21
C ASP A 64 -4.44 15.51 -52.01
N VAL A 65 -5.11 15.09 -50.93
CA VAL A 65 -5.32 13.67 -50.61
C VAL A 65 -6.24 13.02 -51.65
N VAL A 66 -7.32 13.70 -52.03
CA VAL A 66 -8.25 13.20 -53.06
C VAL A 66 -7.53 13.05 -54.39
N GLN A 67 -6.75 14.05 -54.80
CA GLN A 67 -6.00 14.05 -56.05
C GLN A 67 -4.98 12.90 -56.13
N TYR A 68 -4.32 12.58 -55.00
CA TYR A 68 -3.45 11.41 -54.91
C TYR A 68 -4.20 10.11 -55.21
N PHE A 69 -5.34 9.88 -54.55
CA PHE A 69 -6.14 8.67 -54.77
C PHE A 69 -6.79 8.63 -56.18
N GLU A 70 -7.19 9.77 -56.72
CA GLU A 70 -7.69 9.91 -58.10
C GLU A 70 -6.62 9.56 -59.14
N HIS A 71 -5.36 9.96 -58.90
CA HIS A 71 -4.24 9.64 -59.81
C HIS A 71 -4.06 8.13 -60.01
N PHE A 72 -4.35 7.33 -58.98
CA PHE A 72 -4.31 5.87 -59.03
C PHE A 72 -5.64 5.21 -59.48
N GLY A 73 -6.60 6.00 -59.99
CA GLY A 73 -7.81 5.49 -60.63
C GLY A 73 -9.03 5.33 -59.73
N VAL A 74 -9.05 5.96 -58.56
CA VAL A 74 -10.24 6.01 -57.68
C VAL A 74 -11.22 7.06 -58.20
N SER A 75 -12.52 6.76 -58.11
CA SER A 75 -13.56 7.73 -58.47
C SER A 75 -13.52 8.96 -57.55
N ALA A 76 -13.66 10.13 -58.17
CA ALA A 76 -13.74 11.41 -57.48
C ALA A 76 -14.81 11.40 -56.37
N VAL A 77 -14.60 12.23 -55.35
CA VAL A 77 -15.56 12.42 -54.26
C VAL A 77 -16.89 12.89 -54.84
N VAL A 78 -17.99 12.21 -54.50
CA VAL A 78 -19.34 12.60 -54.93
C VAL A 78 -19.68 13.94 -54.29
N GLU A 79 -20.30 14.86 -55.04
CA GLU A 79 -20.79 16.13 -54.49
C GLU A 79 -21.63 15.84 -53.23
N HIS A 80 -21.21 16.39 -52.08
CA HIS A 80 -21.80 16.27 -50.73
C HIS A 80 -21.38 15.06 -49.88
N GLU A 81 -20.43 14.23 -50.32
CA GLU A 81 -19.86 13.19 -49.46
C GLU A 81 -18.79 13.77 -48.52
N ASN A 82 -18.77 13.33 -47.26
CA ASN A 82 -17.74 13.71 -46.30
C ASN A 82 -16.38 13.14 -46.74
N PRO A 83 -15.34 13.98 -46.98
CA PRO A 83 -14.04 13.51 -47.43
C PRO A 83 -13.41 12.48 -46.49
N ALA A 84 -13.66 12.58 -45.18
CA ALA A 84 -13.16 11.61 -44.21
C ALA A 84 -13.81 10.22 -44.38
N ASP A 85 -15.12 10.18 -44.63
CA ASP A 85 -15.85 8.92 -44.84
C ASP A 85 -15.48 8.30 -46.19
N TRP A 86 -15.33 9.13 -47.23
CA TRP A 86 -14.83 8.70 -48.54
C TRP A 86 -13.43 8.09 -48.41
N LEU A 87 -12.52 8.75 -47.69
CA LEU A 87 -11.16 8.28 -47.46
C LEU A 87 -11.13 6.90 -46.78
N MET A 88 -12.01 6.69 -45.80
CA MET A 88 -12.16 5.39 -45.14
C MET A 88 -12.68 4.31 -46.09
N LYS A 89 -13.58 4.64 -47.02
CA LYS A 89 -14.08 3.68 -48.03
C LYS A 89 -13.01 3.30 -49.05
N VAL A 90 -12.25 4.29 -49.51
CA VAL A 90 -11.20 4.11 -50.53
C VAL A 90 -10.02 3.30 -49.99
N THR A 91 -9.63 3.54 -48.75
CA THR A 91 -8.51 2.82 -48.12
C THR A 91 -8.81 1.35 -47.84
N GLN A 92 -10.09 0.95 -47.75
CA GLN A 92 -10.50 -0.45 -47.55
C GLN A 92 -10.36 -1.33 -48.81
N LYS A 93 -10.42 -0.77 -50.02
CA LYS A 93 -10.35 -1.54 -51.27
C LYS A 93 -9.49 -0.82 -52.32
N PRO A 94 -8.40 -1.44 -52.80
CA PRO A 94 -7.65 -0.88 -53.92
C PRO A 94 -8.50 -0.83 -55.21
N PRO A 95 -8.18 0.08 -56.14
CA PRO A 95 -8.94 0.24 -57.39
C PRO A 95 -8.81 -1.01 -58.27
N ILE A 96 -9.91 -1.46 -58.84
CA ILE A 96 -9.96 -2.55 -59.83
C ILE A 96 -9.75 -1.89 -61.21
N PRO A 97 -8.83 -2.35 -62.10
CA PRO A 97 -8.14 -3.65 -62.14
C PRO A 97 -6.66 -3.60 -61.70
N SER A 98 -6.32 -2.89 -60.62
CA SER A 98 -4.95 -2.90 -60.12
C SER A 98 -4.65 -4.21 -59.38
N SER A 99 -3.55 -4.87 -59.75
CA SER A 99 -2.99 -6.04 -59.03
C SER A 99 -2.12 -5.63 -57.83
N LYS A 100 -1.97 -4.33 -57.58
CA LYS A 100 -1.06 -3.74 -56.61
C LYS A 100 -1.80 -3.31 -55.35
N SER A 101 -1.15 -3.47 -54.19
CA SER A 101 -1.71 -2.96 -52.93
C SER A 101 -1.56 -1.43 -52.84
N TRP A 102 -2.34 -0.79 -51.97
CA TRP A 102 -2.18 0.64 -51.65
C TRP A 102 -0.78 0.98 -51.16
N ALA A 103 -0.13 0.07 -50.44
CA ALA A 103 1.24 0.25 -49.97
C ALA A 103 2.26 0.23 -51.12
N ASP A 104 2.08 -0.64 -52.11
CA ASP A 104 2.96 -0.68 -53.29
C ASP A 104 2.81 0.59 -54.13
N MET A 105 1.57 1.07 -54.31
CA MET A 105 1.30 2.32 -55.01
C MET A 105 1.90 3.53 -54.30
N TRP A 106 1.87 3.55 -52.96
CA TRP A 106 2.56 4.58 -52.17
C TRP A 106 4.08 4.54 -52.39
N GLN A 107 4.72 3.38 -52.36
CA GLN A 107 6.17 3.27 -52.58
C GLN A 107 6.62 3.76 -53.97
N GLU A 108 5.78 3.57 -54.99
CA GLU A 108 6.03 4.02 -56.36
C GLU A 108 5.69 5.51 -56.58
N SER A 109 5.01 6.14 -55.61
CA SER A 109 4.47 7.48 -55.75
C SER A 109 5.54 8.59 -55.68
N LEU A 110 5.25 9.72 -56.33
CA LEU A 110 6.14 10.88 -56.33
C LEU A 110 6.22 11.52 -54.94
N GLU A 111 5.11 11.51 -54.19
CA GLU A 111 5.02 12.00 -52.81
C GLU A 111 5.95 11.20 -51.88
N HIS A 112 6.03 9.87 -52.04
CA HIS A 112 6.96 9.05 -51.27
C HIS A 112 8.42 9.36 -51.58
N GLN A 113 8.76 9.60 -52.85
CA GLN A 113 10.11 10.00 -53.25
C GLN A 113 10.51 11.36 -52.66
N LEU A 114 9.61 12.35 -52.72
CA LEU A 114 9.82 13.67 -52.13
C LEU A 114 9.97 13.61 -50.60
N LEU A 115 9.15 12.80 -49.94
CA LEU A 115 9.25 12.57 -48.49
C LEU A 115 10.60 11.95 -48.13
N SER A 116 11.04 10.94 -48.88
CA SER A 116 12.31 10.25 -48.66
C SER A 116 13.51 11.17 -48.85
N GLN A 117 13.47 12.05 -49.85
CA GLN A 117 14.46 13.10 -50.05
C GLN A 117 14.48 14.07 -48.86
N THR A 118 13.31 14.60 -48.47
CA THR A 118 13.18 15.53 -47.33
C THR A 118 13.71 14.91 -46.03
N LEU A 119 13.39 13.64 -45.78
CA LEU A 119 13.88 12.90 -44.62
C LEU A 119 15.42 12.77 -44.65
N SER A 120 15.99 12.44 -45.80
CA SER A 120 17.45 12.33 -45.97
C SER A 120 18.15 13.67 -45.74
N GLU A 121 17.55 14.78 -46.18
CA GLU A 121 18.07 16.13 -45.92
C GLU A 121 18.05 16.47 -44.43
N ILE A 122 16.95 16.17 -43.72
CA ILE A 122 16.83 16.40 -42.28
C ILE A 122 17.87 15.58 -41.52
N ILE A 123 18.07 14.31 -41.87
CA ILE A 123 19.06 13.44 -41.23
C ILE A 123 20.49 13.92 -41.50
N SER A 124 20.76 14.41 -42.72
CA SER A 124 22.10 14.85 -43.12
C SER A 124 22.53 16.17 -42.49
N LYS A 125 21.60 16.99 -42.00
CA LYS A 125 21.89 18.26 -41.33
C LYS A 125 22.27 17.99 -39.87
N PRO A 126 23.55 18.13 -39.46
CA PRO A 126 23.92 18.01 -38.06
C PRO A 126 23.24 19.14 -37.28
N THR A 127 22.43 18.78 -36.29
CA THR A 127 21.71 19.73 -35.45
C THR A 127 22.73 20.59 -34.69
N THR A 128 22.90 21.85 -35.11
CA THR A 128 23.81 22.84 -34.50
C THR A 128 23.37 23.31 -33.10
N THR A 129 22.45 22.59 -32.45
CA THR A 129 21.85 22.90 -31.14
C THR A 129 22.35 21.95 -30.06
N SER A 130 23.67 21.88 -29.88
CA SER A 130 24.33 21.14 -28.78
C SER A 130 23.92 21.60 -27.37
N ASN A 131 23.31 22.78 -27.24
CA ASN A 131 22.76 23.29 -25.98
C ASN A 131 21.33 22.81 -25.68
N VAL A 132 20.56 22.37 -26.69
CA VAL A 132 19.19 21.82 -26.48
C VAL A 132 19.27 20.36 -26.02
N SER A 133 20.30 19.63 -26.45
CA SER A 133 20.50 18.20 -26.15
C SER A 133 20.69 17.93 -24.65
N ARG A 134 21.49 18.74 -23.94
CA ARG A 134 21.78 18.50 -22.51
C ARG A 134 20.59 18.71 -21.58
N ALA A 135 19.58 19.48 -22.00
CA ALA A 135 18.34 19.66 -21.22
C ALA A 135 17.45 18.41 -21.27
N HIS A 136 17.59 17.57 -22.30
CA HIS A 136 16.79 16.36 -22.53
C HIS A 136 17.43 15.06 -21.98
N ASP A 137 18.65 15.10 -21.45
CA ASP A 137 19.36 13.91 -20.95
C ASP A 137 18.90 13.43 -19.55
N ARG A 138 18.02 14.17 -18.87
CA ARG A 138 17.47 13.74 -17.57
C ARG A 138 16.14 13.02 -17.78
N GLU A 139 16.05 11.78 -17.27
CA GLU A 139 14.82 10.98 -17.29
C GLU A 139 13.63 11.74 -16.65
N PHE A 140 13.91 12.60 -15.66
CA PHE A 140 12.94 13.47 -14.99
C PHE A 140 13.39 14.93 -14.92
N SER A 141 12.44 15.86 -14.98
CA SER A 141 12.70 17.32 -14.95
C SER A 141 13.33 17.82 -13.63
N ARG A 142 13.01 17.18 -12.50
CA ARG A 142 13.50 17.54 -11.14
C ARG A 142 14.09 16.35 -10.41
N GLY A 143 14.94 16.60 -9.41
CA GLY A 143 15.56 15.54 -8.59
C GLY A 143 14.58 14.83 -7.64
N LEU A 144 14.98 13.64 -7.17
CA LEU A 144 14.16 12.73 -6.35
C LEU A 144 13.61 13.39 -5.07
N HIS A 145 14.39 14.23 -4.41
CA HIS A 145 13.97 14.90 -3.17
C HIS A 145 12.77 15.83 -3.40
N THR A 146 12.81 16.65 -4.47
CA THR A 146 11.70 17.54 -4.82
C THR A 146 10.47 16.74 -5.25
N GLN A 147 10.66 15.65 -6.01
CA GLN A 147 9.57 14.75 -6.39
C GLN A 147 8.90 14.17 -5.14
N TYR A 148 9.69 13.65 -4.20
CA TYR A 148 9.21 13.06 -2.95
C TYR A 148 8.40 14.06 -2.12
N ILE A 149 8.89 15.28 -1.90
CA ILE A 149 8.18 16.29 -1.11
C ILE A 149 6.84 16.66 -1.76
N MET A 150 6.83 16.88 -3.07
CA MET A 150 5.61 17.23 -3.80
C MET A 150 4.59 16.09 -3.76
N LEU A 151 5.05 14.86 -3.94
CA LEU A 151 4.20 13.67 -3.84
C LEU A 151 3.66 13.49 -2.44
N LEU A 152 4.51 13.63 -1.41
CA LEU A 152 4.08 13.51 -0.02
C LEU A 152 3.01 14.54 0.31
N SER A 153 3.21 15.81 -0.07
CA SER A 153 2.21 16.87 0.14
C SER A 153 0.89 16.54 -0.56
N ARG A 154 0.95 16.07 -1.82
CA ARG A 154 -0.23 15.67 -2.59
C ARG A 154 -0.96 14.51 -1.92
N THR A 155 -0.25 13.45 -1.55
CA THR A 155 -0.83 12.24 -0.96
C THR A 155 -1.40 12.52 0.43
N LEU A 156 -0.76 13.38 1.24
CA LEU A 156 -1.32 13.84 2.52
C LEU A 156 -2.62 14.62 2.31
N GLN A 157 -2.66 15.51 1.32
CA GLN A 157 -3.86 16.28 0.98
C GLN A 157 -4.98 15.38 0.47
N GLU A 158 -4.66 14.37 -0.34
CA GLU A 158 -5.60 13.36 -0.82
C GLU A 158 -6.17 12.54 0.35
N CYS A 159 -5.32 12.06 1.26
CA CYS A 159 -5.75 11.35 2.47
C CYS A 159 -6.69 12.22 3.30
N TRP A 160 -6.32 13.48 3.54
CA TRP A 160 -7.13 14.42 4.32
C TRP A 160 -8.49 14.74 3.67
N ARG A 161 -8.52 14.89 2.34
CA ARG A 161 -9.73 15.16 1.56
C ARG A 161 -10.59 13.92 1.30
N SER A 162 -10.12 12.73 1.68
CA SER A 162 -10.83 11.45 1.54
C SER A 162 -11.37 10.98 2.90
N PRO A 163 -12.43 11.63 3.43
CA PRO A 163 -12.88 11.40 4.81
C PRO A 163 -13.29 9.94 5.03
N HIS A 164 -13.86 9.27 4.03
CA HIS A 164 -14.26 7.87 4.13
C HIS A 164 -13.08 6.97 4.53
N TYR A 165 -11.88 7.18 3.97
CA TYR A 165 -10.72 6.36 4.28
C TYR A 165 -10.27 6.50 5.74
N ILE A 166 -10.19 7.74 6.24
CA ILE A 166 -9.77 8.03 7.62
C ILE A 166 -10.85 7.59 8.62
N TRP A 167 -12.12 7.91 8.37
CA TRP A 167 -13.22 7.54 9.26
C TRP A 167 -13.43 6.04 9.34
N SER A 168 -13.33 5.29 8.23
CA SER A 168 -13.44 3.83 8.28
C SER A 168 -12.35 3.19 9.14
N LYS A 169 -11.11 3.70 9.09
CA LYS A 169 -10.03 3.23 9.96
C LYS A 169 -10.29 3.56 11.43
N LEU A 170 -10.67 4.82 11.71
CA LEU A 170 -10.90 5.29 13.07
C LEU A 170 -12.09 4.60 13.71
N LEU A 171 -13.22 4.46 13.03
CA LEU A 171 -14.43 3.81 13.55
C LEU A 171 -14.18 2.32 13.84
N LEU A 172 -13.51 1.63 12.93
CA LEU A 172 -13.30 0.21 13.09
C LEU A 172 -12.21 -0.10 14.13
N GLY A 173 -11.11 0.68 14.15
CA GLY A 173 -10.10 0.57 15.20
C GLY A 173 -10.65 0.94 16.57
N SER A 174 -11.39 2.05 16.67
CA SER A 174 -11.99 2.50 17.93
C SER A 174 -13.07 1.54 18.43
N GLY A 175 -13.93 1.03 17.53
CA GLY A 175 -14.96 0.05 17.86
C GLY A 175 -14.38 -1.23 18.47
N ILE A 176 -13.37 -1.83 17.85
CA ILE A 176 -12.72 -3.04 18.38
C ILE A 176 -12.02 -2.73 19.72
N ALA A 177 -11.26 -1.64 19.79
CA ALA A 177 -10.53 -1.26 21.01
C ALA A 177 -11.48 -1.01 22.19
N LEU A 178 -12.60 -0.32 21.93
CA LEU A 178 -13.64 -0.07 22.92
C LEU A 178 -14.33 -1.35 23.35
N SER A 179 -14.70 -2.24 22.42
CA SER A 179 -15.31 -3.53 22.76
C SER A 179 -14.39 -4.38 23.64
N VAL A 180 -13.09 -4.46 23.31
CA VAL A 180 -12.10 -5.18 24.12
C VAL A 180 -11.92 -4.51 25.48
N GLY A 181 -11.79 -3.18 25.51
CA GLY A 181 -11.62 -2.41 26.74
C GLY A 181 -12.80 -2.54 27.71
N ILE A 182 -14.03 -2.43 27.21
CA ILE A 182 -15.26 -2.59 28.01
C ILE A 182 -15.44 -4.04 28.47
N SER A 183 -15.15 -5.02 27.62
CA SER A 183 -15.26 -6.43 28.00
C SER A 183 -14.38 -6.80 29.20
N LEU A 184 -13.30 -6.05 29.42
CA LEU A 184 -12.32 -6.28 30.47
C LEU A 184 -12.24 -5.10 31.45
N TRP A 185 -13.40 -4.50 31.73
CA TRP A 185 -13.53 -3.32 32.56
C TRP A 185 -12.87 -3.49 33.92
N MET A 186 -11.85 -2.67 34.19
CA MET A 186 -11.13 -2.58 35.47
C MET A 186 -10.71 -3.94 36.03
N SER A 187 -10.11 -4.79 35.19
CA SER A 187 -9.68 -6.13 35.59
C SER A 187 -8.65 -6.07 36.73
N GLN A 188 -8.96 -6.74 37.84
CA GLN A 188 -8.11 -6.82 39.03
C GLN A 188 -6.88 -7.72 38.76
N PRO A 189 -5.76 -7.55 39.49
CA PRO A 189 -4.56 -8.38 39.32
C PRO A 189 -4.71 -9.77 40.00
N THR A 190 -5.77 -10.49 39.67
CA THR A 190 -6.01 -11.89 40.07
C THR A 190 -5.42 -12.84 39.02
N MET A 191 -5.39 -14.15 39.27
CA MET A 191 -4.87 -15.11 38.27
C MET A 191 -5.70 -15.05 36.98
N GLN A 192 -7.02 -15.02 37.09
CA GLN A 192 -7.93 -14.86 35.96
C GLN A 192 -7.77 -13.49 35.29
N GLY A 193 -7.57 -12.43 36.09
CA GLY A 193 -7.37 -11.08 35.56
C GLY A 193 -6.13 -10.97 34.67
N ILE A 194 -5.02 -11.57 35.08
CA ILE A 194 -3.77 -11.59 34.31
C ILE A 194 -3.95 -12.35 32.97
N GLN A 195 -4.64 -13.49 32.99
CA GLN A 195 -4.97 -14.22 31.76
C GLN A 195 -5.87 -13.37 30.84
N SER A 196 -6.86 -12.70 31.43
CA SER A 196 -7.76 -11.79 30.70
C SER A 196 -7.00 -10.63 30.04
N GLN A 197 -5.99 -10.07 30.69
CA GLN A 197 -5.12 -9.04 30.10
C GLN A 197 -4.30 -9.56 28.93
N LEU A 198 -3.80 -10.79 29.01
CA LEU A 198 -3.11 -11.44 27.89
C LEU A 198 -4.04 -11.61 26.68
N PHE A 199 -5.28 -12.06 26.90
CA PHE A 199 -6.29 -12.14 25.84
C PHE A 199 -6.64 -10.75 25.30
N SER A 200 -6.73 -9.72 26.14
CA SER A 200 -6.94 -8.33 25.75
C SER A 200 -5.92 -7.86 24.72
N ILE A 201 -4.63 -8.06 25.02
CA ILE A 201 -3.54 -7.67 24.14
C ILE A 201 -3.63 -8.46 22.83
N PHE A 202 -3.87 -9.77 22.91
CA PHE A 202 -4.04 -10.61 21.73
C PHE A 202 -5.20 -10.12 20.83
N LEU A 203 -6.33 -9.72 21.41
CA LEU A 203 -7.48 -9.19 20.67
C LEU A 203 -7.18 -7.83 20.00
N ILE A 204 -6.44 -6.94 20.65
CA ILE A 204 -5.98 -5.69 20.01
C ILE A 204 -5.10 -5.95 18.79
N LEU A 205 -4.26 -7.00 18.84
CA LEU A 205 -3.45 -7.40 17.68
C LEU A 205 -4.29 -7.89 16.49
N THR A 206 -5.59 -8.16 16.66
CA THR A 206 -6.46 -8.53 15.53
C THR A 206 -6.93 -7.32 14.70
N ILE A 207 -6.81 -6.09 15.22
CA ILE A 207 -7.20 -4.84 14.51
C ILE A 207 -6.47 -4.70 13.17
N ALA A 208 -5.23 -5.22 13.08
CA ALA A 208 -4.44 -5.19 11.86
C ALA A 208 -5.16 -5.80 10.65
N ASN A 209 -5.97 -6.86 10.84
CA ASN A 209 -6.64 -7.55 9.74
C ASN A 209 -7.50 -6.62 8.90
N SER A 210 -8.22 -5.71 9.57
CA SER A 210 -9.07 -4.74 8.91
C SER A 210 -8.31 -3.47 8.50
N GLY A 211 -7.27 -3.11 9.26
CA GLY A 211 -6.37 -2.00 8.91
C GLY A 211 -5.61 -2.25 7.60
N MET A 212 -4.99 -3.43 7.45
CA MET A 212 -4.25 -3.81 6.25
C MET A 212 -5.13 -3.78 5.00
N LYS A 213 -6.37 -4.30 5.07
CA LYS A 213 -7.29 -4.33 3.93
C LYS A 213 -7.56 -2.92 3.36
N GLN A 214 -7.76 -1.95 4.24
CA GLN A 214 -8.02 -0.57 3.85
C GLN A 214 -6.77 0.06 3.21
N ILE A 215 -5.59 -0.14 3.80
CA ILE A 215 -4.32 0.39 3.29
C ILE A 215 -3.99 -0.20 1.92
N ILE A 216 -4.13 -1.53 1.76
CA ILE A 216 -3.89 -2.23 0.50
C ILE A 216 -4.80 -1.71 -0.61
N SER A 217 -6.10 -1.54 -0.31
CA SER A 217 -7.07 -1.04 -1.29
C SER A 217 -6.70 0.38 -1.78
N SER A 218 -6.42 1.30 -0.85
CA SER A 218 -6.04 2.68 -1.19
C SER A 218 -4.71 2.75 -1.96
N PHE A 219 -3.71 1.98 -1.53
CA PHE A 219 -2.41 1.95 -2.20
C PHE A 219 -2.51 1.43 -3.64
N LEU A 220 -3.27 0.36 -3.87
CA LEU A 220 -3.42 -0.23 -5.20
C LEU A 220 -4.14 0.70 -6.18
N ALA A 221 -5.15 1.45 -5.71
CA ALA A 221 -5.83 2.46 -6.53
C ALA A 221 -4.88 3.58 -6.97
N ARG A 222 -4.03 4.08 -6.06
CA ARG A 222 -2.99 5.08 -6.39
C ARG A 222 -1.96 4.54 -7.38
N ARG A 223 -1.56 3.29 -7.18
CA ARG A 223 -0.56 2.62 -8.04
C ARG A 223 -1.09 2.43 -9.46
N GLU A 224 -2.38 2.12 -9.61
CA GLU A 224 -3.01 1.98 -10.93
C GLU A 224 -2.94 3.30 -11.72
N LEU A 225 -3.30 4.43 -11.09
CA LEU A 225 -3.15 5.76 -11.70
C LEU A 225 -1.68 6.06 -12.06
N PHE A 226 -0.76 5.75 -11.16
CA PHE A 226 0.67 5.94 -11.40
C PHE A 226 1.17 5.12 -12.60
N GLU A 227 0.84 3.83 -12.66
CA GLU A 227 1.31 2.94 -13.73
C GLU A 227 0.65 3.24 -15.09
N ALA A 228 -0.62 3.65 -15.11
CA ALA A 228 -1.36 3.89 -16.34
C ALA A 228 -1.07 5.26 -16.96
N HIS A 229 -0.85 6.31 -16.15
CA HIS A 229 -0.77 7.68 -16.66
C HIS A 229 0.54 8.39 -16.30
N GLU A 230 0.96 8.33 -15.03
CA GLU A 230 2.02 9.21 -14.53
C GLU A 230 3.43 8.66 -14.83
N ARG A 231 3.61 7.34 -14.82
CA ARG A 231 4.85 6.66 -15.19
C ARG A 231 5.14 6.77 -16.70
N PRO A 232 4.20 6.48 -17.63
CA PRO A 232 4.45 6.65 -19.07
C PRO A 232 4.75 8.11 -19.45
N SER A 233 4.11 9.07 -18.77
CA SER A 233 4.35 10.51 -18.96
C SER A 233 5.64 11.01 -18.29
N ARG A 234 6.42 10.13 -17.63
CA ARG A 234 7.65 10.46 -16.89
C ARG A 234 7.49 11.64 -15.93
N MET A 235 6.35 11.70 -15.24
CA MET A 235 6.07 12.80 -14.30
C MET A 235 6.97 12.74 -13.06
N TYR A 236 7.20 11.55 -12.51
CA TYR A 236 8.06 11.33 -11.35
C TYR A 236 8.50 9.87 -11.22
N SER A 237 9.53 9.63 -10.42
CA SER A 237 10.15 8.31 -10.22
C SER A 237 9.32 7.39 -9.33
N TRP A 238 9.43 6.08 -9.58
CA TRP A 238 8.75 5.07 -8.78
C TRP A 238 9.26 5.00 -7.33
N GLN A 239 10.53 5.32 -7.07
CA GLN A 239 11.05 5.37 -5.70
C GLN A 239 10.34 6.46 -4.89
N ALA A 240 10.14 7.63 -5.49
CA ALA A 240 9.44 8.74 -4.85
C ALA A 240 7.96 8.38 -4.58
N PHE A 241 7.32 7.65 -5.50
CA PHE A 241 5.95 7.14 -5.33
C PHE A 241 5.80 6.26 -4.08
N ILE A 242 6.62 5.22 -3.97
CA ILE A 242 6.51 4.23 -2.89
C ILE A 242 6.84 4.87 -1.54
N LEU A 243 7.93 5.64 -1.48
CA LEU A 243 8.33 6.32 -0.25
C LEU A 243 7.27 7.31 0.23
N ALA A 244 6.73 8.15 -0.66
CA ALA A 244 5.67 9.10 -0.32
C ALA A 244 4.38 8.38 0.13
N SER A 245 4.05 7.25 -0.48
CA SER A 245 2.88 6.45 -0.08
C SER A 245 3.01 5.89 1.34
N ILE A 246 4.19 5.35 1.69
CA ILE A 246 4.45 4.80 3.03
C ILE A 246 4.46 5.92 4.07
N THR A 247 5.12 7.05 3.78
CA THR A 247 5.24 8.14 4.78
C THR A 247 3.96 8.94 4.95
N ALA A 248 3.11 9.03 3.92
CA ALA A 248 1.80 9.67 4.01
C ALA A 248 0.81 8.94 4.93
N GLU A 249 1.04 7.65 5.23
CA GLU A 249 0.20 6.89 6.16
C GLU A 249 0.47 7.26 7.63
N ILE A 250 1.70 7.68 7.97
CA ILE A 250 2.16 7.91 9.35
C ILE A 250 1.21 8.79 10.16
N PRO A 251 0.70 9.95 9.66
CA PRO A 251 -0.22 10.79 10.43
C PRO A 251 -1.53 10.07 10.75
N SER A 252 -2.13 9.37 9.77
CA SER A 252 -3.39 8.66 9.97
C SER A 252 -3.26 7.49 10.95
N GLN A 253 -2.13 6.77 10.89
CA GLN A 253 -1.81 5.69 11.82
C GLN A 253 -1.55 6.22 13.23
N SER A 254 -0.91 7.39 13.34
CA SER A 254 -0.65 8.04 14.63
C SER A 254 -1.94 8.46 15.32
N VAL A 255 -2.88 9.07 14.59
CA VAL A 255 -4.21 9.43 15.15
C VAL A 255 -4.97 8.17 15.57
N THR A 256 -4.95 7.12 14.74
CA THR A 256 -5.61 5.85 15.06
C THR A 256 -5.01 5.19 16.30
N ALA A 257 -3.68 5.21 16.43
CA ALA A 257 -2.96 4.67 17.59
C ALA A 257 -3.31 5.40 18.88
N VAL A 258 -3.41 6.74 18.85
CA VAL A 258 -3.84 7.54 20.01
C VAL A 258 -5.25 7.14 20.44
N VAL A 259 -6.20 7.09 19.51
CA VAL A 259 -7.60 6.74 19.83
C VAL A 259 -7.70 5.32 20.39
N VAL A 260 -7.05 4.35 19.74
CA VAL A 260 -7.05 2.95 20.19
C VAL A 260 -6.39 2.80 21.56
N PHE A 261 -5.28 3.51 21.81
CA PHE A 261 -4.62 3.52 23.11
C PHE A 261 -5.58 4.04 24.20
N LEU A 262 -6.23 5.18 23.99
CA LEU A 262 -7.14 5.76 24.98
C LEU A 262 -8.33 4.83 25.29
N LEU A 263 -8.93 4.24 24.25
CA LEU A 263 -10.10 3.37 24.41
C LEU A 263 -9.78 1.99 24.95
N TRP A 264 -8.52 1.57 24.89
CA TRP A 264 -8.08 0.28 25.43
C TRP A 264 -7.42 0.41 26.81
N TYR A 265 -6.46 1.33 26.97
CA TYR A 265 -5.63 1.46 28.17
C TYR A 265 -6.41 1.87 29.43
N PHE A 266 -7.37 2.80 29.29
CA PHE A 266 -8.14 3.26 30.45
C PHE A 266 -9.22 2.25 30.89
N PRO A 267 -10.06 1.69 29.99
CA PRO A 267 -11.09 0.73 30.40
C PRO A 267 -10.51 -0.58 30.96
N THR A 268 -9.37 -1.05 30.45
CA THR A 268 -8.72 -2.28 30.95
C THR A 268 -8.14 -2.15 32.37
N GLY A 269 -8.05 -0.93 32.93
CA GLY A 269 -7.58 -0.71 34.30
C GLY A 269 -6.07 -0.86 34.53
N ILE A 270 -5.28 -1.04 33.46
CA ILE A 270 -3.81 -1.26 33.55
C ILE A 270 -3.10 -0.11 34.27
N PHE A 271 -3.65 1.10 34.20
CA PHE A 271 -3.11 2.29 34.88
C PHE A 271 -3.15 2.18 36.43
N HIS A 272 -4.06 1.38 36.99
CA HIS A 272 -4.25 1.22 38.43
C HIS A 272 -3.21 0.28 39.06
N TYR A 273 -2.58 -0.57 38.24
CA TYR A 273 -1.61 -1.55 38.72
C TYR A 273 -0.37 -0.87 39.33
N ARG A 274 -0.19 -1.06 40.63
CA ARG A 274 0.99 -0.60 41.37
C ARG A 274 2.07 -1.68 41.29
N GLY A 275 3.22 -1.33 40.72
CA GLY A 275 4.37 -2.24 40.62
C GLY A 275 5.69 -1.47 40.67
N PHE A 276 6.78 -2.13 40.25
CA PHE A 276 8.12 -1.52 40.24
C PHE A 276 8.28 -0.30 39.32
N VAL A 277 7.38 -0.15 38.35
CA VAL A 277 7.40 0.90 37.33
C VAL A 277 6.37 1.98 37.67
N SER A 278 6.74 3.25 37.53
CA SER A 278 5.78 4.35 37.67
C SER A 278 4.65 4.22 36.65
N SER A 279 3.40 4.49 37.06
CA SER A 279 2.24 4.46 36.16
C SER A 279 2.42 5.32 34.90
N LYS A 280 3.22 6.40 34.98
CA LYS A 280 3.53 7.29 33.84
C LYS A 280 4.45 6.61 32.82
N GLU A 281 5.50 5.93 33.28
CA GLU A 281 6.45 5.23 32.42
C GLU A 281 5.75 4.07 31.70
N ARG A 282 4.91 3.30 32.42
CA ARG A 282 4.10 2.22 31.85
C ARG A 282 3.18 2.73 30.74
N GLY A 283 2.41 3.78 31.00
CA GLY A 283 1.49 4.35 30.00
C GLY A 283 2.21 4.85 28.74
N CYS A 284 3.35 5.53 28.92
CA CYS A 284 4.16 6.02 27.80
C CYS A 284 4.71 4.87 26.94
N LEU A 285 5.26 3.83 27.55
CA LEU A 285 5.83 2.70 26.82
C LEU A 285 4.75 1.86 26.11
N LEU A 286 3.57 1.67 26.72
CA LEU A 286 2.44 1.02 26.07
C LEU A 286 1.93 1.82 24.87
N PHE A 287 1.81 3.14 25.00
CA PHE A 287 1.46 4.01 23.88
C PHE A 287 2.49 3.89 22.74
N LEU A 288 3.78 3.95 23.06
CA LEU A 288 4.86 3.81 22.08
C LEU A 288 4.78 2.47 21.34
N LEU A 289 4.54 1.37 22.05
CA LEU A 289 4.38 0.03 21.44
C LEU A 289 3.15 -0.05 20.53
N ILE A 290 2.01 0.48 20.96
CA ILE A 290 0.80 0.55 20.12
C ILE A 290 1.04 1.42 18.89
N TRP A 291 1.74 2.54 19.03
CA TRP A 291 2.09 3.40 17.90
C TRP A 291 2.99 2.68 16.89
N VAL A 292 4.07 2.04 17.36
CA VAL A 292 4.95 1.23 16.52
C VAL A 292 4.19 0.08 15.86
N TYR A 293 3.23 -0.53 16.56
CA TYR A 293 2.36 -1.56 15.99
C TYR A 293 1.55 -1.06 14.79
N PHE A 294 0.89 0.11 14.89
CA PHE A 294 0.14 0.66 13.76
C PHE A 294 1.04 1.04 12.57
N LEU A 295 2.26 1.51 12.83
CA LEU A 295 3.27 1.74 11.79
C LEU A 295 3.76 0.43 11.14
N PHE A 296 3.95 -0.62 11.94
CA PHE A 296 4.25 -1.96 11.44
C PHE A 296 3.14 -2.47 10.51
N VAL A 297 1.88 -2.36 10.92
CA VAL A 297 0.72 -2.79 10.11
C VAL A 297 0.69 -2.06 8.76
N SER A 298 0.97 -0.75 8.75
CA SER A 298 1.02 0.03 7.51
C SER A 298 2.17 -0.38 6.59
N THR A 299 3.40 -0.46 7.13
CA THR A 299 4.57 -0.85 6.32
C THR A 299 4.45 -2.28 5.80
N PHE A 300 3.92 -3.20 6.59
CA PHE A 300 3.66 -4.58 6.18
C PHE A 300 2.61 -4.66 5.06
N ALA A 301 1.53 -3.87 5.15
CA ALA A 301 0.52 -3.77 4.09
C ALA A 301 1.12 -3.28 2.76
N HIS A 302 1.98 -2.25 2.80
CA HIS A 302 2.69 -1.76 1.61
C HIS A 302 3.68 -2.78 1.04
N MET A 303 4.38 -3.52 1.90
CA MET A 303 5.29 -4.58 1.48
C MET A 303 4.56 -5.67 0.69
N VAL A 304 3.44 -6.18 1.21
CA VAL A 304 2.67 -7.25 0.54
C VAL A 304 2.01 -6.76 -0.74
N SER A 305 1.48 -5.53 -0.76
CA SER A 305 0.76 -4.99 -1.92
C SER A 305 1.65 -4.45 -3.04
N ALA A 306 2.93 -4.13 -2.77
CA ALA A 306 3.85 -3.52 -3.74
C ALA A 306 3.86 -4.24 -5.10
N GLY A 307 3.98 -5.58 -5.10
CA GLY A 307 4.10 -6.38 -6.30
C GLY A 307 2.82 -7.02 -6.85
N ILE A 308 1.72 -7.00 -6.10
CA ILE A 308 0.51 -7.78 -6.44
C ILE A 308 -0.46 -6.95 -7.27
N ALA A 309 -1.03 -7.52 -8.34
CA ALA A 309 -1.90 -6.77 -9.26
C ALA A 309 -3.29 -6.45 -8.70
N THR A 310 -3.92 -7.39 -8.00
CA THR A 310 -5.32 -7.28 -7.57
C THR A 310 -5.46 -7.10 -6.06
N VAL A 311 -6.45 -6.30 -5.66
CA VAL A 311 -6.76 -6.05 -4.24
C VAL A 311 -7.11 -7.35 -3.51
N GLN A 312 -7.89 -8.23 -4.14
CA GLN A 312 -8.33 -9.47 -3.52
C GLN A 312 -7.15 -10.40 -3.17
N VAL A 313 -6.22 -10.60 -4.10
CA VAL A 313 -5.05 -11.47 -3.85
C VAL A 313 -4.14 -10.84 -2.79
N ALA A 314 -3.89 -9.54 -2.87
CA ALA A 314 -3.04 -8.84 -1.93
C ALA A 314 -3.59 -8.89 -0.50
N THR A 315 -4.90 -8.64 -0.34
CA THR A 315 -5.55 -8.68 0.97
C THR A 315 -5.63 -10.10 1.54
N SER A 316 -5.97 -11.11 0.73
CA SER A 316 -5.96 -12.51 1.17
C SER A 316 -4.57 -12.95 1.62
N LEU A 317 -3.53 -12.65 0.84
CA LEU A 317 -2.15 -13.00 1.19
C LEU A 317 -1.70 -12.28 2.48
N ALA A 318 -1.98 -10.98 2.60
CA ALA A 318 -1.62 -10.21 3.79
C ALA A 318 -2.28 -10.78 5.05
N VAL A 319 -3.57 -11.13 4.99
CA VAL A 319 -4.29 -11.75 6.12
C VAL A 319 -3.72 -13.11 6.48
N VAL A 320 -3.42 -13.96 5.50
CA VAL A 320 -2.83 -15.30 5.76
C VAL A 320 -1.46 -15.16 6.41
N LEU A 321 -0.57 -14.32 5.87
CA LEU A 321 0.76 -14.09 6.43
C LEU A 321 0.68 -13.50 7.84
N TYR A 322 -0.22 -12.54 8.08
CA TYR A 322 -0.42 -11.95 9.39
C TYR A 322 -0.98 -12.96 10.41
N GLN A 323 -1.93 -13.80 9.99
CA GLN A 323 -2.49 -14.84 10.85
C GLN A 323 -1.44 -15.89 11.23
N LEU A 324 -0.52 -16.23 10.31
CA LEU A 324 0.64 -17.07 10.63
C LEU A 324 1.52 -16.39 11.68
N MET A 325 1.87 -15.11 11.51
CA MET A 325 2.64 -14.37 12.53
C MET A 325 1.95 -14.37 13.90
N LEU A 326 0.61 -14.24 13.90
CA LEU A 326 -0.20 -14.21 15.11
C LEU A 326 -0.29 -15.60 15.78
N LEU A 327 -0.36 -16.68 14.99
CA LEU A 327 -0.34 -18.04 15.52
C LEU A 327 0.98 -18.36 16.23
N PHE A 328 2.10 -17.93 15.66
CA PHE A 328 3.44 -18.17 16.19
C PHE A 328 3.95 -17.07 17.13
N CYS A 329 3.07 -16.27 17.74
CA CYS A 329 3.48 -15.22 18.69
C CYS A 329 3.85 -15.75 20.10
N GLY A 330 3.63 -17.05 20.38
CA GLY A 330 4.00 -17.72 21.63
C GLY A 330 2.89 -17.89 22.66
N VAL A 331 1.72 -17.27 22.44
CA VAL A 331 0.58 -17.35 23.37
C VAL A 331 -0.40 -18.47 23.01
N LEU A 332 -0.74 -18.64 21.73
CA LEU A 332 -1.59 -19.74 21.29
C LEU A 332 -0.88 -21.09 21.34
N ALA A 333 0.42 -21.10 21.00
CA ALA A 333 1.28 -22.26 21.08
C ALA A 333 2.63 -21.85 21.66
N SER A 334 3.02 -22.47 22.78
CA SER A 334 4.32 -22.21 23.40
C SER A 334 5.44 -22.83 22.58
N PRO A 335 6.66 -22.25 22.58
CA PRO A 335 7.78 -22.79 21.80
C PRO A 335 8.18 -24.21 22.22
N ALA A 336 7.85 -24.64 23.44
CA ALA A 336 8.13 -25.98 23.96
C ALA A 336 7.29 -27.09 23.29
N ILE A 337 6.08 -26.77 22.83
CA ILE A 337 5.19 -27.73 22.16
C ILE A 337 5.31 -27.68 20.63
N LEU A 338 6.01 -26.69 20.07
CA LEU A 338 6.18 -26.57 18.63
C LEU A 338 7.14 -27.64 18.10
N PRO A 339 6.80 -28.33 16.99
CA PRO A 339 7.74 -29.20 16.29
C PRO A 339 9.00 -28.43 15.90
N ARG A 340 10.17 -29.07 15.96
CA ARG A 340 11.48 -28.41 15.67
C ARG A 340 11.50 -27.60 14.37
N PHE A 341 10.80 -28.08 13.34
CA PHE A 341 10.70 -27.37 12.07
C PHE A 341 10.01 -26.00 12.18
N TRP A 342 8.99 -25.84 13.03
CA TRP A 342 8.22 -24.59 13.12
C TRP A 342 8.83 -23.53 14.06
N ILE A 343 9.90 -23.88 14.79
CA ILE A 343 10.54 -22.98 15.76
C ILE A 343 11.07 -21.70 15.09
N PHE A 344 11.55 -21.76 13.85
CA PHE A 344 12.03 -20.55 13.16
C PHE A 344 10.93 -19.49 13.01
N MET A 345 9.68 -19.90 12.81
CA MET A 345 8.56 -18.98 12.62
C MET A 345 8.27 -18.17 13.88
N TYR A 346 8.51 -18.77 15.06
CA TYR A 346 8.44 -18.08 16.34
C TYR A 346 9.51 -16.97 16.45
N HIS A 347 10.73 -17.20 15.95
CA HIS A 347 11.80 -16.19 15.99
C HIS A 347 11.66 -15.10 14.92
N VAL A 348 11.10 -15.43 13.76
CA VAL A 348 10.90 -14.47 12.66
C VAL A 348 9.63 -13.63 12.87
N SER A 349 8.68 -14.08 13.69
CA SER A 349 7.43 -13.36 13.92
C SER A 349 7.65 -12.04 14.68
N PRO A 350 7.35 -10.87 14.08
CA PRO A 350 7.40 -9.59 14.77
C PRO A 350 6.37 -9.52 15.90
N LEU A 351 5.26 -10.26 15.79
CA LEU A 351 4.18 -10.26 16.78
C LEU A 351 4.60 -10.92 18.10
N LYS A 352 5.58 -11.83 18.09
CA LYS A 352 6.20 -12.35 19.34
C LYS A 352 6.78 -11.18 20.15
N TYR A 353 7.62 -10.38 19.50
CA TYR A 353 8.31 -9.25 20.15
C TYR A 353 7.31 -8.17 20.58
N MET A 354 6.29 -7.91 19.77
CA MET A 354 5.21 -6.99 20.11
C MET A 354 4.45 -7.43 21.36
N LEU A 355 3.99 -8.68 21.38
CA LEU A 355 3.20 -9.23 22.48
C LEU A 355 4.01 -9.32 23.76
N SER A 356 5.25 -9.81 23.69
CA SER A 356 6.18 -9.87 24.82
C SER A 356 6.42 -8.48 25.43
N SER A 357 6.54 -7.45 24.59
CA SER A 357 6.75 -6.07 25.03
C SER A 357 5.49 -5.47 25.66
N LEU A 358 4.32 -5.67 25.05
CA LEU A 358 3.05 -5.17 25.59
C LEU A 358 2.71 -5.82 26.94
N MET A 359 2.90 -7.14 27.05
CA MET A 359 2.69 -7.89 28.30
C MET A 359 3.66 -7.45 29.40
N SER A 360 4.97 -7.44 29.11
CA SER A 360 5.96 -7.04 30.10
C SER A 360 5.81 -5.57 30.52
N ALA A 361 5.46 -4.67 29.60
CA ALA A 361 5.18 -3.28 29.94
C ALA A 361 3.93 -3.13 30.82
N GLY A 362 2.85 -3.82 30.45
CA GLY A 362 1.54 -3.65 31.05
C GLY A 362 1.42 -4.23 32.45
N ILE A 363 1.94 -5.43 32.67
CA ILE A 363 1.66 -6.17 33.93
C ILE A 363 2.89 -6.52 34.75
N ALA A 364 4.13 -6.29 34.29
CA ALA A 364 5.31 -6.70 35.06
C ALA A 364 5.41 -5.99 36.42
N GLY A 365 5.90 -6.73 37.41
CA GLY A 365 6.19 -6.22 38.75
C GLY A 365 4.97 -5.91 39.61
N VAL A 366 3.78 -6.38 39.22
CA VAL A 366 2.53 -6.21 39.99
C VAL A 366 2.35 -7.43 40.91
N PRO A 367 2.04 -7.23 42.21
CA PRO A 367 1.71 -8.33 43.11
C PRO A 367 0.38 -8.97 42.71
N VAL A 368 0.31 -10.30 42.75
CA VAL A 368 -0.90 -11.05 42.39
C VAL A 368 -1.69 -11.30 43.67
N THR A 369 -3.00 -11.02 43.62
CA THR A 369 -3.92 -11.33 44.72
C THR A 369 -4.90 -12.39 44.26
N CYS A 370 -4.73 -13.64 44.72
CA CYS A 370 -5.70 -14.70 44.41
C CYS A 370 -7.02 -14.48 45.14
N LEU A 371 -8.13 -14.71 44.42
CA LEU A 371 -9.46 -14.84 45.03
C LEU A 371 -9.62 -16.22 45.69
N GLU A 372 -10.56 -16.37 46.62
CA GLU A 372 -10.78 -17.64 47.32
C GLU A 372 -11.01 -18.82 46.35
N ASN A 373 -11.77 -18.58 45.27
CA ASN A 373 -12.04 -19.57 44.22
C ASN A 373 -10.85 -19.86 43.28
N GLU A 374 -9.80 -19.03 43.30
CA GLU A 374 -8.56 -19.24 42.54
C GLU A 374 -7.48 -19.94 43.38
N THR A 375 -7.72 -20.10 44.69
CA THR A 375 -6.76 -20.72 45.60
C THR A 375 -6.87 -22.24 45.56
N ILE A 376 -5.74 -22.90 45.75
CA ILE A 376 -5.70 -24.36 45.87
C ILE A 376 -6.03 -24.69 47.33
N HIS A 377 -7.16 -25.38 47.53
CA HIS A 377 -7.60 -25.83 48.85
C HIS A 377 -6.92 -27.15 49.22
N LEU A 378 -6.17 -27.13 50.33
CA LEU A 378 -5.44 -28.29 50.84
C LEU A 378 -5.82 -28.51 52.30
N LYS A 379 -6.10 -29.76 52.70
CA LYS A 379 -6.33 -30.10 54.10
C LYS A 379 -5.03 -30.60 54.74
N PRO A 380 -4.48 -29.95 55.78
CA PRO A 380 -3.27 -30.41 56.42
C PRO A 380 -3.55 -31.67 57.25
N PRO A 381 -2.66 -32.67 57.25
CA PRO A 381 -2.79 -33.84 58.12
C PRO A 381 -2.43 -33.48 59.58
N TYR A 382 -3.20 -33.98 60.55
CA TYR A 382 -2.95 -33.90 62.00
C TYR A 382 -3.08 -32.51 62.69
N ASN A 383 -4.07 -31.67 62.34
CA ASN A 383 -4.35 -30.37 63.00
C ASN A 383 -3.13 -29.42 63.11
N ILE A 384 -2.14 -29.57 62.23
CA ILE A 384 -1.02 -28.64 62.12
C ILE A 384 -1.43 -27.41 61.33
N SER A 385 -0.80 -26.26 61.61
CA SER A 385 -1.06 -25.03 60.87
C SER A 385 -0.55 -25.13 59.43
N CYS A 386 -1.26 -24.48 58.50
CA CYS A 386 -0.92 -24.43 57.08
C CYS A 386 0.52 -23.97 56.82
N SER A 387 1.00 -23.00 57.60
CA SER A 387 2.38 -22.49 57.51
C SER A 387 3.46 -23.52 57.86
N VAL A 388 3.16 -24.51 58.71
CA VAL A 388 4.09 -25.60 59.04
C VAL A 388 4.02 -26.68 57.98
N TYR A 389 2.81 -27.05 57.55
CA TYR A 389 2.61 -28.09 56.54
C TYR A 389 3.24 -27.73 55.18
N LEU A 390 3.06 -26.49 54.72
CA LEU A 390 3.54 -26.05 53.40
C LEU A 390 4.93 -25.39 53.45
N ARG A 391 5.61 -25.38 54.60
CA ARG A 391 6.91 -24.69 54.76
C ARG A 391 7.97 -25.15 53.77
N GLU A 392 8.15 -26.46 53.63
CA GLU A 392 9.15 -27.05 52.73
C GLU A 392 8.77 -26.84 51.25
N TYR A 393 7.47 -26.86 50.96
CA TYR A 393 6.94 -26.59 49.63
C TYR A 393 7.16 -25.12 49.22
N LEU A 394 6.89 -24.16 50.10
CA LEU A 394 7.09 -22.72 49.86
C LEU A 394 8.58 -22.33 49.73
N ASN A 395 9.50 -23.16 50.22
CA ASN A 395 10.94 -22.95 50.02
C ASN A 395 11.40 -23.29 48.59
N THR A 396 10.69 -24.21 47.92
CA THR A 396 11.05 -24.68 46.57
C THR A 396 10.14 -24.10 45.48
N HIS A 397 8.90 -23.77 45.83
CA HIS A 397 7.88 -23.25 44.92
C HIS A 397 7.48 -21.83 45.34
N SER A 398 7.35 -20.95 44.35
CA SER A 398 6.83 -19.61 44.58
C SER A 398 5.35 -19.64 44.98
N GLY A 399 4.91 -18.66 45.77
CA GLY A 399 3.52 -18.49 46.15
C GLY A 399 3.42 -17.94 47.56
N TYR A 400 2.18 -17.78 48.04
CA TYR A 400 1.93 -17.39 49.42
C TYR A 400 0.63 -18.01 49.93
N LEU A 401 0.49 -18.05 51.25
CA LEU A 401 -0.72 -18.52 51.94
C LEU A 401 -1.57 -17.31 52.32
N LEU A 402 -2.88 -17.37 52.08
CA LEU A 402 -3.82 -16.35 52.58
C LEU A 402 -4.04 -16.52 54.09
N ASP A 403 -4.23 -17.77 54.54
CA ASP A 403 -4.47 -18.11 55.94
C ASP A 403 -3.35 -19.00 56.49
N ALA A 404 -2.29 -18.38 57.00
CA ALA A 404 -1.11 -19.09 57.50
C ALA A 404 -1.38 -19.92 58.78
N GLU A 405 -2.40 -19.55 59.55
CA GLU A 405 -2.74 -20.13 60.87
C GLU A 405 -3.92 -21.12 60.82
N ALA A 406 -4.61 -21.23 59.69
CA ALA A 406 -5.72 -22.18 59.56
C ALA A 406 -5.22 -23.64 59.75
N THR A 407 -6.05 -24.46 60.39
CA THR A 407 -5.76 -25.89 60.64
C THR A 407 -6.71 -26.82 59.91
N ASP A 408 -7.80 -26.30 59.31
CA ASP A 408 -8.84 -27.12 58.68
C ASP A 408 -8.73 -27.11 57.14
N THR A 409 -8.57 -25.94 56.53
CA THR A 409 -8.34 -25.76 55.09
C THR A 409 -7.30 -24.69 54.82
N CYS A 410 -6.26 -25.02 54.06
CA CYS A 410 -5.22 -24.11 53.60
C CYS A 410 -5.57 -23.53 52.24
N HIS A 411 -5.54 -22.21 52.13
CA HIS A 411 -5.69 -21.48 50.88
C HIS A 411 -4.32 -21.08 50.34
N TYR A 412 -3.84 -21.80 49.31
CA TYR A 412 -2.54 -21.55 48.68
C TYR A 412 -2.71 -20.83 47.34
N CYS A 413 -1.99 -19.71 47.18
CA CYS A 413 -1.90 -18.95 45.93
C CYS A 413 -0.56 -19.25 45.23
N PRO A 414 -0.56 -19.80 44.01
CA PRO A 414 0.66 -20.28 43.34
C PRO A 414 1.55 -19.15 42.80
N TRP A 415 1.00 -17.96 42.58
CA TRP A 415 1.75 -16.82 42.06
C TRP A 415 1.72 -15.66 43.06
N ASN A 416 2.90 -15.18 43.44
CA ASN A 416 3.04 -13.98 44.26
C ASN A 416 3.24 -12.73 43.39
N SER A 417 3.88 -12.90 42.23
CA SER A 417 4.15 -11.80 41.29
C SER A 417 3.80 -12.18 39.85
N THR A 418 3.25 -11.23 39.12
CA THR A 418 3.04 -11.29 37.66
C THR A 418 4.29 -11.69 36.87
N ASN A 419 5.49 -11.40 37.38
CA ASN A 419 6.74 -11.82 36.74
C ASN A 419 6.91 -13.34 36.67
N GLN A 420 6.34 -14.10 37.63
CA GLN A 420 6.36 -15.57 37.60
C GLN A 420 5.49 -16.11 36.47
N TYR A 421 4.33 -15.48 36.26
CA TYR A 421 3.46 -15.78 35.12
C TYR A 421 4.12 -15.39 33.79
N LEU A 422 4.75 -14.22 33.70
CA LEU A 422 5.46 -13.81 32.50
C LEU A 422 6.64 -14.76 32.18
N ALA A 423 7.39 -15.19 33.20
CA ALA A 423 8.49 -16.13 33.05
C ALA A 423 8.03 -17.51 32.55
N SER A 424 6.85 -17.98 32.93
CA SER A 424 6.29 -19.24 32.41
C SER A 424 5.98 -19.17 30.90
N LEU A 425 5.77 -17.94 30.37
CA LEU A 425 5.62 -17.67 28.94
C LEU A 425 6.95 -17.31 28.25
N GLY A 426 8.07 -17.32 28.97
CA GLY A 426 9.38 -16.88 28.45
C GLY A 426 9.48 -15.38 28.19
N ILE A 427 8.66 -14.57 28.88
CA ILE A 427 8.62 -13.12 28.75
C ILE A 427 9.35 -12.49 29.93
N HIS A 428 10.42 -11.74 29.65
CA HIS A 428 11.17 -11.02 30.68
C HIS A 428 11.01 -9.51 30.55
N PHE A 429 10.95 -8.83 31.69
CA PHE A 429 10.78 -7.37 31.74
C PHE A 429 11.97 -6.61 31.14
N GLN A 430 13.16 -7.20 31.18
CA GLN A 430 14.40 -6.57 30.68
C GLN A 430 14.41 -6.45 29.15
N ASP A 431 13.74 -7.36 28.44
CA ASP A 431 13.79 -7.45 26.98
C ASP A 431 12.95 -6.38 26.27
N ARG A 432 12.13 -5.62 27.00
CA ARG A 432 11.14 -4.68 26.42
C ARG A 432 11.75 -3.66 25.44
N TRP A 433 12.92 -3.10 25.77
CA TRP A 433 13.59 -2.10 24.93
C TRP A 433 14.32 -2.73 23.75
N GLN A 434 14.90 -3.92 23.95
CA GLN A 434 15.51 -4.68 22.86
C GLN A 434 14.45 -5.10 21.84
N ASN A 435 13.31 -5.59 22.31
CA ASN A 435 12.18 -5.98 21.46
C ASN A 435 11.61 -4.78 20.69
N LEU A 436 11.54 -3.60 21.30
CA LEU A 436 11.18 -2.36 20.60
C LEU A 436 12.16 -2.06 19.45
N GLY A 437 13.47 -2.21 19.67
CA GLY A 437 14.48 -2.05 18.61
C GLY A 437 14.38 -3.09 17.49
N ILE A 438 14.03 -4.33 17.82
CA ILE A 438 13.76 -5.37 16.82
C ILE A 438 12.53 -5.02 15.99
N LEU A 439 11.46 -4.52 16.63
CA LEU A 439 10.25 -4.08 15.94
C LEU A 439 10.55 -2.93 14.96
N THR A 440 11.31 -1.92 15.37
CA THR A 440 11.68 -0.80 14.46
C THR A 440 12.52 -1.28 13.28
N LEU A 441 13.38 -2.29 13.46
CA LEU A 441 14.08 -2.94 12.35
C LEU A 441 13.11 -3.59 11.35
N PHE A 442 12.06 -4.28 11.83
CA PHE A 442 11.03 -4.84 10.94
C PHE A 442 10.28 -3.75 10.16
N LEU A 443 9.99 -2.59 10.76
CA LEU A 443 9.39 -1.46 10.04
C LEU A 443 10.26 -1.00 8.86
N LEU A 444 11.57 -0.81 9.11
CA LEU A 444 12.53 -0.40 8.08
C LEU A 444 12.69 -1.49 7.01
N ALA A 445 12.79 -2.75 7.42
CA ALA A 445 12.89 -3.89 6.52
C ALA A 445 11.66 -3.99 5.61
N ASN A 446 10.45 -3.80 6.13
CA ASN A 446 9.22 -3.79 5.34
C ASN A 446 9.22 -2.66 4.31
N ALA A 447 9.67 -1.46 4.68
CA ALA A 447 9.76 -0.32 3.76
C ALA A 447 10.77 -0.57 2.63
N ILE A 448 11.94 -1.12 2.94
CA ILE A 448 12.96 -1.50 1.96
C ILE A 448 12.44 -2.62 1.06
N LEU A 449 11.81 -3.65 1.64
CA LEU A 449 11.30 -4.78 0.88
C LEU A 449 10.14 -4.37 -0.03
N SER A 450 9.32 -3.38 0.36
CA SER A 450 8.32 -2.78 -0.52
C SER A 450 8.95 -2.17 -1.79
N LEU A 451 10.07 -1.45 -1.66
CA LEU A 451 10.81 -0.93 -2.81
C LEU A 451 11.39 -2.05 -3.69
N VAL A 452 12.01 -3.05 -3.07
CA VAL A 452 12.63 -4.20 -3.78
C VAL A 452 11.58 -5.02 -4.52
N LEU A 453 10.45 -5.33 -3.88
CA LEU A 453 9.35 -6.09 -4.47
C LEU A 453 8.69 -5.32 -5.62
N TYR A 454 8.50 -4.00 -5.45
CA TYR A 454 7.99 -3.17 -6.54
C TYR A 454 8.94 -3.19 -7.74
N TRP A 455 10.24 -2.99 -7.51
CA TRP A 455 11.24 -3.02 -8.56
C TRP A 455 11.28 -4.38 -9.29
N MET A 456 11.38 -5.48 -8.55
CA MET A 456 11.51 -6.83 -9.10
C MET A 456 10.28 -7.27 -9.92
N LEU A 457 9.07 -6.94 -9.46
CA LEU A 457 7.83 -7.45 -10.05
C LEU A 457 7.19 -6.49 -11.06
N ARG A 458 7.46 -5.18 -10.99
CA ARG A 458 6.80 -4.16 -11.82
C ARG A 458 7.72 -3.31 -12.69
N VAL A 459 8.98 -3.13 -12.31
CA VAL A 459 9.94 -2.33 -13.07
C VAL A 459 10.74 -3.26 -13.98
N TRP A 460 11.45 -4.23 -13.40
CA TRP A 460 12.38 -5.10 -14.14
C TRP A 460 11.74 -5.87 -15.31
N ARG A 461 10.48 -6.33 -15.18
CA ARG A 461 9.79 -7.05 -16.28
C ARG A 461 9.21 -6.15 -17.37
N ARG A 462 9.16 -4.83 -17.17
CA ARG A 462 8.49 -3.88 -18.08
C ARG A 462 9.45 -2.98 -18.85
N ASP A 463 10.73 -3.04 -18.55
CA ASP A 463 11.76 -2.37 -19.34
C ASP A 463 12.24 -3.40 -20.40
N PRO A 464 11.86 -3.24 -21.70
CA PRO A 464 12.34 -4.10 -22.78
C PRO A 464 13.83 -3.93 -23.06
#